data_AF-A0A1D2YVE1-F1
#
_entry.id   AF-A0A1D2YVE1-F1
#
_cell.length_a   1.000
_cell.length_b   1.000
_cell.length_c   1.000
_cell.angle_alpha   90.00
_cell.angle_beta   90.00
_cell.angle_gamma   90.00
#
_symmetry.space_group_name_H-M   'P 1'
#
loop_
_entity.id
_entity.type
_entity.pdbx_description
1 polymer ?
#
loop_
_entity_poly.entity_id
_entity_poly.type
_entity_poly.pdbx_seq_one_letter_code
_entity_poly.pdbx_strand_id
1 'polypeptide(L)'
;MPFGFWVTLLIIIIFFFVVIKFVYQYRYKIDHSLGMMIAMVLGMMVGITAGLVIGIVFASDLFTSTIIASFIGISIGFIAGIFNSLMAVLDGMVSGLMGGMMGVMLAAMIQYSKTETMVRILLVFYVGTILILIFMMFKEVKNTKQPLIFRNPLIMVIVFILFFTLYNQFGRIFPERTDFDMNNHQQKIIEDNDR
;
A
#
# COMPACT_ATOMS: atom_id res chain seq x y z
N MET A 1 14.28 -8.37 -11.26
CA MET A 1 12.98 -7.69 -11.14
C MET A 1 13.01 -6.44 -12.02
N PRO A 2 11.92 -6.10 -12.72
CA PRO A 2 11.88 -4.95 -13.63
C PRO A 2 11.95 -3.62 -12.87
N PHE A 3 12.32 -2.57 -13.60
CA PHE A 3 12.47 -1.22 -13.08
C PHE A 3 11.19 -0.68 -12.41
N GLY A 4 10.00 -1.05 -12.93
CA GLY A 4 8.71 -0.63 -12.37
C GLY A 4 8.51 -1.04 -10.91
N PHE A 5 9.03 -2.19 -10.49
CA PHE A 5 8.95 -2.68 -9.10
C PHE A 5 9.70 -1.76 -8.11
N TRP A 6 10.86 -1.25 -8.51
CA TRP A 6 11.62 -0.35 -7.64
C TRP A 6 10.92 1.01 -7.51
N VAL A 7 10.32 1.49 -8.60
CA VAL A 7 9.57 2.75 -8.61
C VAL A 7 8.34 2.66 -7.69
N THR A 8 7.61 1.55 -7.68
CA THR A 8 6.46 1.37 -6.78
C THR A 8 6.85 1.39 -5.31
N LEU A 9 7.90 0.65 -4.93
CA LEU A 9 8.40 0.66 -3.56
C LEU A 9 8.83 2.07 -3.14
N LEU A 10 9.55 2.78 -4.01
CA LEU A 10 10.03 4.13 -3.73
C LEU A 10 8.86 5.10 -3.51
N ILE A 11 7.80 5.00 -4.32
CA ILE A 11 6.56 5.77 -4.15
C ILE A 11 5.91 5.50 -2.77
N ILE A 12 5.73 4.23 -2.41
CA ILE A 12 5.09 3.86 -1.13
C ILE A 12 5.90 4.41 0.04
N ILE A 13 7.23 4.27 0.00
CA ILE A 13 8.14 4.74 1.05
C ILE A 13 8.10 6.28 1.15
N ILE A 14 8.14 6.99 0.02
CA ILE A 14 8.05 8.46 0.00
C ILE A 14 6.75 8.94 0.61
N PHE A 15 5.61 8.38 0.18
CA PHE A 15 4.31 8.80 0.68
C PHE A 15 4.17 8.50 2.18
N PHE A 16 4.62 7.33 2.62
CA PHE A 16 4.66 6.98 4.03
C PHE A 16 5.48 7.99 4.85
N PHE A 17 6.68 8.34 4.39
CA PHE A 17 7.55 9.30 5.07
C PHE A 17 6.96 10.71 5.09
N VAL A 18 6.30 11.13 4.00
CA VAL A 18 5.59 12.41 3.92
C VAL A 18 4.48 12.48 4.97
N VAL A 19 3.65 11.44 5.09
CA VAL A 19 2.57 11.42 6.09
C VAL A 19 3.14 11.40 7.50
N ILE A 20 4.14 10.57 7.80
CA ILE A 20 4.76 10.54 9.14
C ILE A 20 5.37 11.90 9.49
N LYS A 21 6.10 12.52 8.57
CA LYS A 21 6.70 13.84 8.81
C LYS A 21 5.62 14.88 9.08
N PHE A 22 4.50 14.82 8.37
CA PHE A 22 3.37 15.72 8.56
C PHE A 22 2.68 15.49 9.91
N VAL A 23 2.43 14.24 10.29
CA VAL A 23 1.89 13.88 11.60
C VAL A 23 2.81 14.36 12.72
N TYR A 24 4.12 14.10 12.61
CA TYR A 24 5.11 14.54 13.59
C TYR A 24 5.12 16.07 13.75
N GLN A 25 5.07 16.81 12.64
CA GLN A 25 5.10 18.28 12.66
C GLN A 25 3.84 18.91 13.26
N TYR A 26 2.66 18.28 13.10
CA TYR A 26 1.39 18.83 13.55
C TYR A 26 0.76 18.09 14.75
N ARG A 27 1.50 17.18 15.40
CA ARG A 27 1.01 16.30 16.49
C ARG A 27 0.27 17.01 17.63
N TYR A 28 0.58 18.28 17.89
CA TYR A 28 -0.03 19.08 18.97
C TYR A 28 -1.33 19.79 18.58
N LYS A 29 -1.72 19.79 17.30
CA LYS A 29 -2.93 20.43 16.78
C LYS A 29 -3.96 19.44 16.21
N ILE A 30 -3.66 18.14 16.27
CA ILE A 30 -4.51 17.08 15.73
C ILE A 30 -5.45 16.61 16.84
N ASP A 31 -6.74 16.55 16.53
CA ASP A 31 -7.73 16.00 17.46
C ASP A 31 -7.53 14.48 17.66
N HIS A 32 -7.96 13.95 18.81
CA HIS A 32 -7.81 12.54 19.15
C HIS A 32 -8.46 11.62 18.09
N SER A 33 -9.61 12.03 17.56
CA SER A 33 -10.37 11.32 16.53
C SER A 33 -9.61 11.18 15.21
N LEU A 34 -8.95 12.24 14.76
CA LEU A 34 -8.10 12.23 13.57
C LEU A 34 -6.86 11.36 13.74
N GLY A 35 -6.26 11.37 14.93
CA GLY A 35 -5.10 10.54 15.23
C GLY A 35 -5.34 9.06 15.01
N MET A 36 -6.48 8.58 15.51
CA MET A 36 -6.89 7.18 15.31
C MET A 36 -7.09 6.87 13.82
N MET A 37 -7.77 7.76 13.08
CA MET A 37 -8.01 7.56 11.65
C MET A 37 -6.72 7.51 10.82
N ILE A 38 -5.74 8.36 11.13
CA ILE A 38 -4.47 8.39 10.42
C ILE A 38 -3.69 7.08 10.64
N ALA A 39 -3.60 6.63 11.89
CA ALA A 39 -2.92 5.38 12.22
C ALA A 39 -3.58 4.18 11.54
N MET A 40 -4.92 4.12 11.57
CA MET A 40 -5.71 3.07 10.93
C MET A 40 -5.49 3.02 9.41
N VAL A 41 -5.63 4.15 8.73
CA VAL A 41 -5.54 4.20 7.26
C VAL A 41 -4.11 3.92 6.80
N LEU A 42 -3.09 4.42 7.49
CA LEU A 42 -1.69 4.10 7.18
C LEU A 42 -1.39 2.62 7.37
N GLY A 43 -1.79 2.05 8.52
CA GLY A 43 -1.61 0.62 8.81
C GLY A 43 -2.26 -0.24 7.74
N MET A 44 -3.53 0.01 7.43
CA MET A 44 -4.29 -0.75 6.44
C MET A 44 -3.72 -0.60 5.03
N MET A 45 -3.47 0.63 4.56
CA MET A 45 -3.05 0.87 3.18
C MET A 45 -1.65 0.32 2.91
N VAL A 46 -0.73 0.49 3.85
CA VAL A 46 0.61 -0.08 3.71
C VAL A 46 0.57 -1.60 3.91
N GLY A 47 -0.26 -2.11 4.83
CA GLY A 47 -0.47 -3.55 5.03
C GLY A 47 -0.99 -4.26 3.78
N ILE A 48 -2.05 -3.74 3.15
CA ILE A 48 -2.62 -4.33 1.91
C ILE A 48 -1.58 -4.29 0.80
N THR A 49 -0.89 -3.17 0.62
CA THR A 49 0.08 -3.02 -0.47
C THR A 49 1.31 -3.93 -0.27
N ALA A 50 1.85 -3.97 0.95
CA ALA A 50 2.98 -4.85 1.28
C ALA A 50 2.56 -6.33 1.19
N GLY A 51 1.39 -6.68 1.71
CA GLY A 51 0.85 -8.04 1.64
C GLY A 51 0.61 -8.50 0.20
N LEU A 52 0.11 -7.60 -0.67
CA LEU A 52 -0.05 -7.89 -2.09
C LEU A 52 1.30 -8.18 -2.75
N VAL A 53 2.31 -7.35 -2.50
CA VAL A 53 3.66 -7.56 -3.05
C VAL A 53 4.28 -8.87 -2.57
N ILE A 54 4.18 -9.16 -1.27
CA ILE A 54 4.73 -10.39 -0.67
C ILE A 54 4.00 -11.62 -1.21
N GLY A 55 2.67 -11.59 -1.28
CA GLY A 55 1.87 -12.70 -1.80
C GLY A 55 2.14 -13.00 -3.27
N ILE A 56 2.46 -11.99 -4.09
CA ILE A 56 2.87 -12.20 -5.49
C ILE A 56 4.27 -12.83 -5.58
N VAL A 57 5.22 -12.41 -4.72
CA VAL A 57 6.59 -12.93 -4.73
C VAL A 57 6.67 -14.36 -4.17
N PHE A 58 5.90 -14.65 -3.12
CA PHE A 58 5.90 -15.91 -2.37
C PHE A 58 4.59 -16.69 -2.55
N ALA A 59 4.12 -16.82 -3.79
CA ALA A 59 2.85 -17.51 -4.11
C ALA A 59 2.80 -19.00 -3.70
N SER A 60 3.94 -19.63 -3.43
CA SER A 60 4.03 -21.05 -3.05
C SER A 60 3.59 -21.35 -1.62
N ASP A 61 3.65 -20.38 -0.71
CA ASP A 61 3.26 -20.55 0.69
C ASP A 61 2.49 -19.33 1.22
N LEU A 62 1.16 -19.45 1.20
CA LEU A 62 0.25 -18.42 1.68
C LEU A 62 0.35 -18.20 3.18
N PHE A 63 0.68 -19.24 3.95
CA PHE A 63 0.75 -19.14 5.41
C PHE A 63 1.94 -18.28 5.81
N THR A 64 3.12 -18.62 5.30
CA THR A 64 4.36 -17.85 5.58
C THR A 64 4.25 -16.42 5.05
N SER A 65 3.69 -16.23 3.86
CA SER A 65 3.45 -14.90 3.28
C SER A 65 2.54 -14.04 4.15
N THR A 66 1.48 -14.62 4.69
CA THR A 66 0.51 -13.93 5.55
C THR A 66 1.13 -13.49 6.87
N ILE A 67 1.95 -14.34 7.50
CA ILE A 67 2.63 -14.00 8.74
C ILE A 67 3.58 -12.81 8.51
N ILE A 68 4.42 -12.88 7.48
CA ILE A 68 5.40 -11.83 7.18
C ILE A 68 4.68 -10.52 6.84
N ALA A 69 3.65 -10.57 5.99
CA ALA A 69 2.87 -9.39 5.62
C ALA A 69 2.16 -8.76 6.82
N SER A 70 1.59 -9.57 7.70
CA SER A 70 0.91 -9.10 8.91
C SER A 70 1.90 -8.44 9.86
N PHE A 71 3.10 -9.03 10.06
CA PHE A 71 4.14 -8.42 10.90
C PHE A 71 4.59 -7.05 10.38
N ILE A 72 4.73 -6.91 9.06
CA ILE A 72 5.07 -5.64 8.42
C ILE A 72 3.93 -4.63 8.64
N GLY A 73 2.68 -5.03 8.42
CA GLY A 73 1.51 -4.19 8.64
C GLY A 73 1.38 -3.71 10.08
N ILE A 74 1.56 -4.60 11.07
CA ILE A 74 1.54 -4.28 12.50
C ILE A 74 2.64 -3.29 12.84
N SER A 75 3.87 -3.54 12.38
CA SER A 75 5.02 -2.66 12.67
C SER A 75 4.77 -1.24 12.17
N ILE A 76 4.21 -1.14 10.97
CA ILE A 76 3.91 0.15 10.32
C ILE A 76 2.75 0.85 11.02
N GLY A 77 1.69 0.13 11.38
CA GLY A 77 0.57 0.65 12.17
C GLY A 77 1.00 1.14 13.56
N PHE A 78 1.92 0.43 14.21
CA PHE A 78 2.51 0.81 15.49
C PHE A 78 3.29 2.13 15.38
N ILE A 79 4.17 2.23 14.38
CA ILE A 79 4.97 3.43 14.12
C ILE A 79 4.06 4.61 13.77
N ALA A 80 2.99 4.40 13.02
CA ALA A 80 2.03 5.46 12.70
C ALA A 80 1.24 5.93 13.93
N GLY A 81 0.85 5.01 14.82
CA GLY A 81 0.03 5.32 16.00
C GLY A 81 0.78 5.96 17.16
N ILE A 82 2.09 5.70 17.32
CA ILE A 82 2.89 6.17 18.48
C ILE A 82 2.91 7.70 18.62
N PHE A 83 2.65 8.42 17.52
CA PHE A 83 2.67 9.88 17.49
C PHE A 83 1.42 10.54 18.07
N ASN A 84 0.32 9.80 18.25
CA ASN A 84 -0.98 10.35 18.67
C ASN A 84 -1.46 9.84 20.03
N SER A 85 -1.88 8.57 20.13
CA SER A 85 -2.41 8.00 21.38
C SER A 85 -2.32 6.48 21.41
N LEU A 86 -2.47 5.89 22.61
CA LEU A 86 -2.46 4.43 22.76
C LEU A 86 -3.62 3.76 21.99
N MET A 87 -4.79 4.40 21.92
CA MET A 87 -5.89 3.91 21.08
C MET A 87 -5.52 3.93 19.59
N ALA A 88 -4.85 5.00 19.12
CA ALA A 88 -4.38 5.06 17.73
C ALA A 88 -3.34 3.96 17.42
N VAL A 89 -2.49 3.60 18.38
CA VAL A 89 -1.55 2.48 18.25
C VAL A 89 -2.30 1.16 18.08
N LEU A 90 -3.31 0.88 18.92
CA LEU A 90 -4.11 -0.34 18.82
C LEU A 90 -4.87 -0.41 17.49
N ASP A 91 -5.56 0.66 17.11
CA ASP A 91 -6.28 0.72 15.83
C ASP A 91 -5.33 0.56 14.63
N GLY A 92 -4.15 1.20 14.69
CA GLY A 92 -3.11 1.06 13.68
C GLY A 92 -2.58 -0.37 13.56
N MET A 93 -2.28 -1.03 14.68
CA MET A 93 -1.78 -2.41 14.67
C MET A 93 -2.82 -3.40 14.14
N VAL A 94 -4.06 -3.30 14.63
CA VAL A 94 -5.16 -4.21 14.21
C VAL A 94 -5.48 -4.01 12.74
N SER A 95 -5.59 -2.76 12.28
CA SER A 95 -5.83 -2.44 10.87
C SER A 95 -4.66 -2.85 9.97
N GLY A 96 -3.41 -2.73 10.44
CA GLY A 96 -2.23 -3.20 9.75
C GLY A 96 -2.17 -4.72 9.61
N LEU A 97 -2.51 -5.45 10.68
CA LEU A 97 -2.66 -6.91 10.65
C LEU A 97 -3.75 -7.31 9.62
N MET A 98 -4.93 -6.68 9.71
CA MET A 98 -6.04 -6.95 8.78
C MET A 98 -5.67 -6.65 7.34
N GLY A 99 -5.00 -5.52 7.10
CA GLY A 99 -4.53 -5.12 5.79
C GLY A 99 -3.50 -6.09 5.22
N GLY A 100 -2.52 -6.52 6.03
CA GLY A 100 -1.50 -7.49 5.63
C GLY A 100 -2.10 -8.82 5.17
N MET A 101 -3.02 -9.38 5.96
CA MET A 101 -3.70 -10.64 5.60
C MET A 101 -4.53 -10.48 4.33
N MET A 102 -5.33 -9.40 4.24
CA MET A 102 -6.17 -9.15 3.07
C MET A 102 -5.34 -8.93 1.80
N GLY A 103 -4.18 -8.27 1.91
CA GLY A 103 -3.26 -8.06 0.79
C GLY A 103 -2.72 -9.37 0.21
N VAL A 104 -2.30 -10.30 1.07
CA VAL A 104 -1.81 -11.63 0.62
C VAL A 104 -2.93 -12.45 -0.01
N MET A 105 -4.13 -12.41 0.58
CA MET A 105 -5.28 -13.11 0.01
C MET A 105 -5.68 -12.52 -1.36
N LEU A 106 -5.62 -11.20 -1.52
CA LEU A 106 -5.81 -10.55 -2.81
C LEU A 106 -4.76 -11.03 -3.82
N ALA A 107 -3.48 -11.10 -3.43
CA ALA A 107 -2.43 -11.59 -4.31
C ALA A 107 -2.68 -13.03 -4.80
N ALA A 108 -3.12 -13.90 -3.91
CA ALA A 108 -3.39 -15.31 -4.21
C ALA A 108 -4.58 -15.52 -5.18
N MET A 109 -5.57 -14.62 -5.13
CA MET A 109 -6.78 -14.71 -5.96
C MET A 109 -6.60 -14.11 -7.36
N ILE A 110 -5.56 -13.31 -7.60
CA ILE A 110 -5.37 -12.62 -8.88
C ILE A 110 -4.71 -13.56 -9.88
N GLN A 111 -5.33 -13.71 -11.05
CA GLN A 111 -4.72 -14.40 -12.19
C GLN A 111 -3.43 -13.68 -12.62
N TYR A 112 -2.38 -14.46 -12.89
CA TYR A 112 -1.05 -13.95 -13.28
C TYR A 112 -1.07 -12.95 -14.45
N SER A 113 -2.03 -13.10 -15.39
CA SER A 113 -2.20 -12.20 -16.53
C SER A 113 -2.72 -10.80 -16.17
N LYS A 114 -3.25 -10.61 -14.95
CA LYS A 114 -3.88 -9.36 -14.47
C LYS A 114 -3.20 -8.76 -13.23
N THR A 115 -2.11 -9.36 -12.74
CA THR A 115 -1.38 -8.90 -11.56
C THR A 115 -0.90 -7.45 -11.69
N GLU A 116 -0.38 -7.08 -12.86
CA GLU A 116 0.02 -5.71 -13.20
C GLU A 116 -1.11 -4.68 -13.00
N THR A 117 -2.28 -4.96 -13.57
CA THR A 117 -3.44 -4.08 -13.50
C THR A 117 -3.93 -3.92 -12.07
N MET A 118 -3.92 -5.01 -11.29
CA MET A 118 -4.37 -4.98 -9.90
C MET A 118 -3.45 -4.17 -9.00
N VAL A 119 -2.12 -4.36 -9.10
CA VAL A 119 -1.16 -3.52 -8.35
C VAL A 119 -1.31 -2.06 -8.72
N ARG A 120 -1.53 -1.75 -10.01
CA ARG A 120 -1.76 -0.37 -10.46
C ARG A 120 -3.03 0.23 -9.87
N ILE A 121 -4.16 -0.49 -9.88
CA ILE A 121 -5.40 -0.03 -9.24
C ILE A 121 -5.16 0.20 -7.75
N LEU A 122 -4.52 -0.75 -7.06
CA LEU A 122 -4.28 -0.66 -5.62
C LEU A 122 -3.41 0.56 -5.26
N LEU A 123 -2.40 0.87 -6.07
CA LEU A 123 -1.57 2.06 -5.89
C LEU A 123 -2.35 3.37 -6.09
N VAL A 124 -3.30 3.40 -7.02
CA VAL A 124 -4.18 4.56 -7.22
C VAL A 124 -5.07 4.77 -6.00
N PHE A 125 -5.62 3.69 -5.43
CA PHE A 125 -6.36 3.74 -4.17
C PHE A 125 -5.47 4.18 -3.00
N TYR A 126 -4.25 3.65 -2.91
CA TYR A 126 -3.28 4.04 -1.89
C TYR A 126 -3.00 5.54 -1.92
N VAL A 127 -2.60 6.08 -3.09
CA VAL A 127 -2.31 7.51 -3.23
C VAL A 127 -3.56 8.35 -2.99
N GLY A 128 -4.73 7.92 -3.49
CA GLY A 128 -5.98 8.66 -3.35
C GLY A 128 -6.42 8.79 -1.89
N THR A 129 -6.35 7.70 -1.12
CA THR A 129 -6.70 7.71 0.30
C THR A 129 -5.72 8.55 1.12
N ILE A 130 -4.41 8.48 0.84
CA ILE A 130 -3.41 9.34 1.48
C ILE A 130 -3.66 10.81 1.15
N LEU A 131 -4.02 11.13 -0.10
CA LEU A 131 -4.34 12.50 -0.52
C LEU A 131 -5.54 13.05 0.27
N ILE A 132 -6.61 12.25 0.39
CA ILE A 132 -7.81 12.60 1.18
C ILE A 132 -7.46 12.79 2.66
N LEU A 133 -6.62 11.93 3.23
CA LEU A 133 -6.14 12.09 4.60
C LEU A 133 -5.43 13.43 4.80
N ILE A 134 -4.49 13.77 3.92
CA ILE A 134 -3.74 15.03 4.06
C ILE A 134 -4.70 16.22 3.92
N PHE A 135 -5.68 16.17 3.01
CA PHE A 135 -6.72 17.19 2.90
C PHE A 135 -7.49 17.39 4.21
N MET A 136 -7.92 16.28 4.82
CA MET A 136 -8.65 16.30 6.09
C MET A 136 -7.79 16.90 7.21
N MET A 137 -6.51 16.54 7.28
CA MET A 137 -5.58 17.12 8.27
C MET A 137 -5.43 18.64 8.10
N PHE A 138 -5.33 19.16 6.87
CA PHE A 138 -5.26 20.61 6.64
C PHE A 138 -6.54 21.35 7.01
N LYS A 139 -7.70 20.71 6.83
CA LYS A 139 -9.00 21.28 7.22
C LYS A 139 -9.11 21.41 8.74
N GLU A 140 -8.60 20.43 9.48
CA GLU A 140 -8.61 20.44 10.95
C GLU A 140 -7.63 21.44 11.55
N VAL A 141 -6.44 21.55 10.94
CA VAL A 141 -5.41 22.50 11.38
C VAL A 141 -5.77 23.91 10.87
N LYS A 142 -6.77 24.51 11.51
CA LYS A 142 -7.42 25.82 11.20
C LYS A 142 -6.50 27.05 11.07
N ASN A 143 -5.19 26.92 11.27
CA ASN A 143 -4.31 28.08 11.50
C ASN A 143 -2.87 27.93 11.00
N THR A 144 -2.64 27.07 10.01
CA THR A 144 -1.32 26.98 9.34
C THR A 144 -1.45 27.52 7.93
N LYS A 145 -0.45 28.30 7.46
CA LYS A 145 -0.36 28.75 6.07
C LYS A 145 -0.51 27.51 5.15
N GLN A 146 -1.70 27.34 4.58
CA GLN A 146 -1.94 26.21 3.69
C GLN A 146 -1.00 26.33 2.49
N PRO A 147 -0.29 25.26 2.09
CA PRO A 147 0.43 25.27 0.83
C PRO A 147 -0.58 25.58 -0.29
N LEU A 148 -0.17 26.35 -1.30
CA LEU A 148 -1.06 26.74 -2.42
C LEU A 148 -1.76 25.53 -3.10
N ILE A 149 -1.11 24.37 -3.07
CA ILE A 149 -1.60 23.07 -3.53
C ILE A 149 -2.86 22.58 -2.79
N PHE A 150 -3.05 22.95 -1.52
CA PHE A 150 -4.16 22.49 -0.68
C PHE A 150 -5.31 23.50 -0.57
N ARG A 151 -5.11 24.74 -1.03
CA ARG A 151 -6.17 25.76 -1.05
C ARG A 151 -7.28 25.45 -2.06
N ASN A 152 -6.93 24.75 -3.14
CA ASN A 152 -7.86 24.39 -4.20
C ASN A 152 -7.94 22.85 -4.32
N PRO A 153 -9.10 22.23 -4.05
CA PRO A 153 -9.28 20.78 -4.23
C PRO A 153 -9.00 20.32 -5.67
N LEU A 154 -9.10 21.23 -6.65
CA LEU A 154 -8.72 20.98 -8.04
C LEU A 154 -7.22 20.72 -8.23
N ILE A 155 -6.33 21.35 -7.46
CA ILE A 155 -4.88 21.12 -7.59
C ILE A 155 -4.53 19.73 -7.07
N MET A 156 -5.21 19.26 -6.02
CA MET A 156 -5.14 17.88 -5.57
C MET A 156 -5.51 16.87 -6.65
N VAL A 157 -6.63 17.14 -7.34
CA VAL A 157 -7.10 16.31 -8.45
C VAL A 157 -6.10 16.35 -9.62
N ILE A 158 -5.51 17.50 -9.91
CA ILE A 158 -4.48 17.66 -10.95
C ILE A 158 -3.21 16.88 -10.60
N VAL A 159 -2.74 16.94 -9.34
CA VAL A 159 -1.59 16.16 -8.88
C VAL A 159 -1.87 14.67 -8.97
N PHE A 160 -3.09 14.24 -8.61
CA PHE A 160 -3.50 12.85 -8.71
C PHE A 160 -3.55 12.35 -10.16
N ILE A 161 -4.12 13.14 -11.08
CA ILE A 161 -4.17 12.83 -12.52
C ILE A 161 -2.76 12.82 -13.13
N LEU A 162 -1.91 13.77 -12.74
CA LEU A 162 -0.53 13.85 -13.22
C LEU A 162 0.31 12.67 -12.73
N PHE A 163 0.11 12.26 -11.47
CA PHE A 163 0.73 11.07 -10.91
C PHE A 163 0.27 9.80 -11.64
N PHE A 164 -1.03 9.67 -11.91
CA PHE A 164 -1.59 8.55 -12.66
C PHE A 164 -1.01 8.47 -14.09
N THR A 165 -0.87 9.62 -14.75
CA THR A 165 -0.36 9.71 -16.13
C THR A 165 1.14 9.40 -16.19
N LEU A 166 1.94 9.91 -15.24
CA LEU A 166 3.36 9.57 -15.11
C LEU A 166 3.54 8.08 -14.80
N TYR A 167 2.77 7.54 -13.85
CA TYR A 167 2.85 6.13 -13.48
C TYR A 167 2.39 5.20 -14.62
N ASN A 168 1.45 5.64 -15.46
CA ASN A 168 1.06 4.90 -16.66
C ASN A 168 2.21 4.81 -17.69
N GLN A 169 3.12 5.80 -17.70
CA GLN A 169 4.28 5.87 -18.60
C GLN A 169 5.44 4.97 -18.15
N PHE A 170 5.60 4.77 -16.84
CA PHE A 170 6.53 3.77 -16.30
C PHE A 170 5.92 2.38 -16.51
N GLY A 171 6.45 1.66 -17.51
CA GLY A 171 5.97 0.34 -17.95
C GLY A 171 6.02 -0.77 -16.88
N ARG A 172 5.89 -2.02 -17.36
CA ARG A 172 5.67 -3.28 -16.63
C ARG A 172 6.34 -3.36 -15.24
N ILE A 173 5.54 -3.66 -14.22
CA ILE A 173 5.86 -3.76 -12.78
C ILE A 173 6.44 -5.14 -12.41
N PHE A 174 6.08 -6.18 -13.15
CA PHE A 174 6.53 -7.55 -13.00
C PHE A 174 7.16 -8.06 -14.31
N PRO A 175 8.20 -8.91 -14.21
CA PRO A 175 8.70 -9.57 -15.40
C PRO A 175 7.62 -10.52 -15.90
N GLU A 176 7.42 -10.59 -17.22
CA GLU A 176 6.59 -11.61 -17.85
C GLU A 176 7.16 -12.97 -17.44
N ARG A 177 6.51 -13.66 -16.50
CA ARG A 177 6.77 -15.09 -16.32
C ARG A 177 6.12 -15.74 -17.52
N THR A 178 6.92 -15.95 -18.56
CA THR A 178 6.58 -16.77 -19.72
C THR A 178 5.89 -18.04 -19.24
N ASP A 179 4.81 -18.43 -19.91
CA ASP A 179 4.02 -19.67 -19.73
C ASP A 179 4.86 -20.98 -19.77
N PHE A 180 6.18 -20.87 -19.87
CA PHE A 180 7.16 -21.96 -19.88
C PHE A 180 7.23 -22.77 -18.57
N ASP A 181 6.92 -22.16 -17.41
CA ASP A 181 6.88 -22.90 -16.12
C ASP A 181 5.59 -23.70 -15.92
N MET A 182 4.47 -23.27 -16.53
CA MET A 182 3.20 -24.01 -16.48
C MET A 182 3.25 -25.28 -17.32
N ASN A 183 3.86 -25.22 -18.52
CA ASN A 183 4.02 -26.41 -19.36
C ASN A 183 4.96 -27.44 -18.73
N ASN A 184 6.06 -27.03 -18.09
CA ASN A 184 6.97 -27.98 -17.43
C ASN A 184 6.35 -28.64 -16.19
N HIS A 185 5.49 -27.95 -15.43
CA HIS A 185 4.77 -28.56 -14.31
C HIS A 185 3.62 -29.46 -14.76
N GLN A 186 2.87 -29.10 -15.81
CA GLN A 186 1.87 -30.02 -16.37
C GLN A 186 2.53 -31.23 -17.05
N GLN A 187 3.63 -31.05 -17.78
CA GLN A 187 4.32 -32.14 -18.47
C GLN A 187 5.00 -33.12 -17.49
N LYS A 188 5.54 -32.63 -16.35
CA LYS A 188 6.04 -33.51 -15.27
C LYS A 188 4.93 -34.30 -14.57
N ILE A 189 3.75 -33.73 -14.38
CA ILE A 189 2.61 -34.43 -13.78
C ILE A 189 2.07 -35.52 -14.73
N ILE A 190 2.15 -35.29 -16.05
CA ILE A 190 1.73 -36.27 -17.05
C ILE A 190 2.76 -37.41 -17.17
N GLU A 191 4.07 -37.14 -17.15
CA GLU A 191 5.12 -38.18 -17.19
C GLU A 191 5.17 -39.08 -15.93
N ASP A 192 4.78 -38.56 -14.76
CA ASP A 192 4.73 -39.34 -13.50
C ASP A 192 3.45 -40.18 -13.39
N ASN A 193 2.40 -39.82 -14.13
CA ASN A 193 1.15 -40.58 -14.18
C ASN A 193 1.15 -41.68 -15.27
N ASP A 194 2.15 -41.69 -16.16
CA ASP A 194 2.36 -42.69 -17.21
C ASP A 194 3.50 -43.70 -16.88
N ARG A 195 4.03 -43.70 -15.64
CA ARG A 195 4.98 -44.70 -15.11
C ARG A 195 4.39 -45.52 -13.97
#